data_AF-A0AAW8M0P9-F1
#
_entry.id   AF-A0AAW8M0P9-F1
#
_cell.length_a   1.000
_cell.length_b   1.000
_cell.length_c   1.000
_cell.angle_alpha   90.00
_cell.angle_beta   90.00
_cell.angle_gamma   90.00
#
_symmetry.space_group_name_H-M   'P 1'
#
loop_
_entity.id
_entity.type
_entity.pdbx_description
1 polymer ?
#
loop_
_entity_poly.entity_id
_entity_poly.type
_entity_poly.pdbx_seq_one_letter_code
_entity_poly.pdbx_strand_id
1 'polypeptide(L)'
;MPIKKAVGLTPTEQHLARLAGDTFLDLWSWPNVFKKPGKELCDLLVVCGDDVLMFSDKQIAWPEADFELAWKRWYNRAIADSAEQIRKADLWLKRNPEAIYADGKCEHPIPVKLPPIGQRRVHGICVATGGEKAASTYFEDVDGTFMIMPHLRGKDHVNFDHPAHKAFCIGDVDPSGPFVHVFNMASLDVVMSEFDTITDFTKYLNARADLIRSGKLSFSPSEAEMVANFLLTAEPNGEHRFPSVSDVKGASADMAIAFAQGEYAYLVRSPEYRRRRAANGVSYEWDRLIGLFTHGVLNDAQFRILDTEPTIELAERALRIMAREDRVQRRVLAEAIVGAREALEEQKAGRLARIAVTRDRSTGERVAYVFLVLAGADEMAQEDYRRVRAAMLETYCLATLHDDRDLKLCVGIAVMAISDKGESEDLVAYPQQEWTPEFIDALCANRENFEILQRPFDLKPLNIHASSFPPDPAFEGMTRQQRRALERQRAKQQRFTW
;
A
#
# COMPACT_ATOMS: atom_id res chain seq x y z
N MET A 1 24.67 -1.80 13.19
CA MET A 1 24.96 -3.12 12.55
C MET A 1 23.90 -3.39 11.50
N PRO A 2 24.29 -3.85 10.29
CA PRO A 2 23.34 -4.12 9.22
C PRO A 2 22.32 -5.21 9.58
N ILE A 3 21.06 -5.02 9.21
CA ILE A 3 20.01 -6.01 9.43
C ILE A 3 19.89 -6.91 8.20
N LYS A 4 20.13 -8.22 8.36
CA LYS A 4 19.99 -9.20 7.29
C LYS A 4 18.60 -9.80 7.30
N LYS A 5 17.86 -9.62 6.20
CA LYS A 5 16.54 -10.24 5.99
C LYS A 5 16.69 -11.63 5.38
N ALA A 6 15.76 -12.52 5.69
CA ALA A 6 15.61 -13.76 4.95
C ALA A 6 15.10 -13.46 3.53
N VAL A 7 15.38 -14.36 2.59
CA VAL A 7 15.01 -14.23 1.16
C VAL A 7 13.88 -15.19 0.75
N GLY A 8 13.39 -16.02 1.68
CA GLY A 8 12.51 -17.16 1.39
C GLY A 8 13.29 -18.45 1.13
N LEU A 9 12.77 -19.57 1.64
CA LEU A 9 13.41 -20.89 1.56
C LEU A 9 12.97 -21.66 0.31
N THR A 10 11.74 -21.44 -0.14
CA THR A 10 11.16 -22.08 -1.33
C THR A 10 11.00 -21.07 -2.47
N PRO A 11 10.83 -21.52 -3.74
CA PRO A 11 10.57 -20.61 -4.86
C PRO A 11 9.32 -19.75 -4.66
N THR A 12 8.29 -20.31 -4.04
CA THR A 12 7.03 -19.61 -3.74
C THR A 12 7.23 -18.57 -2.63
N GLU A 13 7.97 -18.89 -1.58
CA GLU A 13 8.38 -17.91 -0.56
C GLU A 13 9.26 -16.80 -1.12
N GLN A 14 10.18 -17.12 -2.04
CA GLN A 14 11.02 -16.11 -2.72
C GLN A 14 10.18 -15.19 -3.60
N HIS A 15 9.16 -15.72 -4.28
CA HIS A 15 8.22 -14.91 -5.04
C HIS A 15 7.40 -14.01 -4.12
N LEU A 16 6.87 -14.55 -3.02
CA LEU A 16 6.13 -13.79 -2.01
C LEU A 16 7.00 -12.68 -1.39
N ALA A 17 8.26 -12.96 -1.07
CA ALA A 17 9.19 -11.97 -0.55
C ALA A 17 9.45 -10.83 -1.54
N ARG A 18 9.55 -11.13 -2.84
CA ARG A 18 9.67 -10.09 -3.89
C ARG A 18 8.41 -9.23 -3.99
N LEU A 19 7.23 -9.86 -4.10
CA LEU A 19 5.96 -9.14 -4.13
C LEU A 19 5.79 -8.21 -2.92
N ALA A 20 6.18 -8.70 -1.74
CA ALA A 20 6.15 -7.93 -0.51
C ALA A 20 7.14 -6.76 -0.50
N GLY A 21 8.36 -6.97 -1.00
CA GLY A 21 9.36 -5.92 -1.18
C GLY A 21 8.83 -4.78 -2.08
N ASP A 22 8.18 -5.13 -3.17
CA ASP A 22 7.62 -4.17 -4.13
C ASP A 22 6.40 -3.41 -3.54
N THR A 23 5.50 -4.11 -2.83
CA THR A 23 4.21 -3.54 -2.38
C THR A 23 4.29 -2.84 -1.02
N PHE A 24 4.97 -3.47 -0.07
CA PHE A 24 4.98 -3.07 1.33
C PHE A 24 6.29 -2.40 1.75
N LEU A 25 7.28 -2.40 0.85
CA LEU A 25 8.61 -1.83 1.05
C LEU A 25 9.41 -2.57 2.12
N ASP A 26 10.73 -2.47 2.03
CA ASP A 26 11.61 -3.40 2.73
C ASP A 26 11.62 -3.27 4.26
N LEU A 27 11.35 -2.08 4.80
CA LEU A 27 11.44 -1.83 6.24
C LEU A 27 10.33 -2.52 7.05
N TRP A 28 9.17 -2.75 6.42
CA TRP A 28 7.99 -3.29 7.10
C TRP A 28 7.74 -4.77 6.79
N SER A 29 8.45 -5.35 5.82
CA SER A 29 8.25 -6.72 5.35
C SER A 29 9.33 -7.66 5.85
N TRP A 30 8.96 -8.67 6.64
CA TRP A 30 9.89 -9.57 7.29
C TRP A 30 9.59 -11.03 6.92
N PRO A 31 10.31 -11.59 5.92
CA PRO A 31 10.21 -13.01 5.58
C PRO A 31 10.76 -13.90 6.69
N ASN A 32 10.19 -15.10 6.83
CA ASN A 32 10.60 -16.17 7.75
C ASN A 32 10.89 -15.68 9.18
N VAL A 33 9.89 -15.06 9.83
CA VAL A 33 10.04 -14.56 11.21
C VAL A 33 9.87 -15.66 12.26
N PHE A 34 10.63 -15.58 13.34
CA PHE A 34 10.64 -16.58 14.40
C PHE A 34 10.03 -16.05 15.71
N LYS A 35 9.39 -16.95 16.46
CA LYS A 35 8.83 -16.65 17.80
C LYS A 35 9.63 -17.26 18.95
N LYS A 36 10.38 -18.33 18.66
CA LYS A 36 11.29 -19.04 19.57
C LYS A 36 12.39 -19.70 18.72
N PRO A 37 13.53 -20.08 19.32
CA PRO A 37 14.57 -20.80 18.60
C PRO A 37 14.01 -22.02 17.86
N GLY A 38 14.25 -22.07 16.55
CA GLY A 38 13.75 -23.13 15.65
C GLY A 38 12.23 -23.19 15.46
N LYS A 39 11.46 -22.21 15.94
CA LYS A 39 10.00 -22.15 15.76
C LYS A 39 9.60 -20.89 15.02
N GLU A 40 9.28 -21.07 13.75
CA GLU A 40 8.74 -20.04 12.89
C GLU A 40 7.38 -19.56 13.40
N LEU A 41 7.13 -18.26 13.20
CA LEU A 41 5.87 -17.60 13.50
C LEU A 41 4.96 -17.66 12.27
N CYS A 42 5.45 -17.18 11.12
CA CYS A 42 4.78 -17.18 9.82
C CYS A 42 5.81 -16.92 8.71
N ASP A 43 5.43 -17.24 7.47
CA ASP A 43 6.36 -17.23 6.32
C ASP A 43 6.70 -15.80 5.88
N LEU A 44 5.78 -14.85 6.08
CA LEU A 44 6.04 -13.42 5.95
C LEU A 44 5.16 -12.63 6.92
N LEU A 45 5.76 -11.67 7.63
CA LEU A 45 5.08 -10.71 8.51
C LEU A 45 5.24 -9.30 7.96
N VAL A 46 4.13 -8.57 7.84
CA VAL A 46 4.15 -7.14 7.52
C VAL A 46 3.45 -6.36 8.62
N VAL A 47 4.08 -5.29 9.10
CA VAL A 47 3.51 -4.44 10.16
C VAL A 47 3.60 -2.98 9.73
N CYS A 48 2.46 -2.33 9.50
CA CYS A 48 2.42 -0.92 9.14
C CYS A 48 1.19 -0.24 9.75
N GLY A 49 1.43 0.77 10.58
CA GLY A 49 0.36 1.41 11.36
C GLY A 49 -0.34 0.38 12.26
N ASP A 50 -1.66 0.30 12.14
CA ASP A 50 -2.46 -0.67 12.91
C ASP A 50 -2.60 -2.03 12.22
N ASP A 51 -2.21 -2.15 10.96
CA ASP A 51 -2.40 -3.35 10.16
C ASP A 51 -1.20 -4.30 10.31
N VAL A 52 -1.52 -5.55 10.66
CA VAL A 52 -0.57 -6.66 10.82
C VAL A 52 -0.98 -7.76 9.86
N LEU A 53 -0.20 -7.96 8.81
CA LEU A 53 -0.45 -8.98 7.79
C LEU A 53 0.43 -10.20 8.09
N MET A 54 -0.20 -11.37 8.13
CA MET A 54 0.45 -12.63 8.48
C MET A 54 0.24 -13.61 7.33
N PHE A 55 1.29 -13.78 6.52
CA PHE A 55 1.26 -14.69 5.39
C PHE A 55 1.64 -16.10 5.82
N SER A 56 0.91 -17.08 5.31
CA SER A 56 1.30 -18.48 5.33
C SER A 56 1.18 -19.06 3.93
N ASP A 57 2.33 -19.47 3.38
CA ASP A 57 2.47 -20.13 2.10
C ASP A 57 2.43 -21.65 2.25
N LYS A 58 1.64 -22.33 1.42
CA LYS A 58 1.48 -23.78 1.39
C LYS A 58 1.44 -24.27 -0.05
N GLN A 59 2.56 -24.84 -0.50
CA GLN A 59 2.60 -25.60 -1.75
C GLN A 59 2.30 -27.07 -1.50
N ILE A 60 1.09 -27.51 -1.85
CA ILE A 60 0.61 -28.88 -1.64
C ILE A 60 0.20 -29.49 -2.98
N ALA A 61 0.92 -30.53 -3.42
CA ALA A 61 0.54 -31.27 -4.61
C ALA A 61 -0.86 -31.89 -4.48
N TRP A 62 -1.64 -31.84 -5.55
CA TRP A 62 -2.95 -32.49 -5.60
C TRP A 62 -2.82 -34.00 -5.31
N PRO A 63 -3.53 -34.54 -4.30
CA PRO A 63 -3.39 -35.94 -3.92
C PRO A 63 -3.89 -36.91 -4.98
N GLU A 64 -3.19 -38.04 -5.14
CA GLU A 64 -3.69 -39.19 -5.91
C GLU A 64 -4.77 -39.92 -5.11
N ALA A 65 -6.02 -39.53 -5.31
CA ALA A 65 -7.22 -40.11 -4.71
C ALA A 65 -8.46 -39.82 -5.58
N ASP A 66 -9.59 -40.40 -5.21
CA ASP A 66 -10.89 -39.96 -5.72
C ASP A 66 -11.13 -38.48 -5.38
N PHE A 67 -11.92 -37.80 -6.22
CA PHE A 67 -12.03 -36.33 -6.19
C PHE A 67 -12.37 -35.76 -4.81
N GLU A 68 -13.36 -36.34 -4.13
CA GLU A 68 -13.79 -35.83 -2.82
C GLU A 68 -12.70 -35.98 -1.75
N LEU A 69 -12.06 -37.15 -1.69
CA LEU A 69 -10.97 -37.41 -0.76
C LEU A 69 -9.74 -36.56 -1.09
N ALA A 70 -9.44 -36.38 -2.37
CA ALA A 70 -8.36 -35.52 -2.84
C ALA A 70 -8.59 -34.07 -2.40
N TRP A 71 -9.79 -33.52 -2.61
CA TRP A 71 -10.18 -32.19 -2.15
C TRP A 71 -10.06 -32.06 -0.63
N LYS A 72 -10.63 -33.00 0.15
CA LYS A 72 -10.54 -32.97 1.62
C LYS A 72 -9.09 -32.95 2.10
N ARG A 73 -8.24 -33.82 1.55
CA ARG A 73 -6.82 -33.91 1.91
C ARG A 73 -6.05 -32.66 1.51
N TRP A 74 -6.30 -32.14 0.32
CA TRP A 74 -5.65 -30.93 -0.18
C TRP A 74 -6.06 -29.71 0.65
N TYR A 75 -7.37 -29.47 0.81
CA TYR A 75 -7.91 -28.35 1.58
C TYR A 75 -7.37 -28.32 3.01
N ASN A 76 -7.37 -29.46 3.71
CA ASN A 76 -6.89 -29.51 5.08
C ASN A 76 -5.40 -29.11 5.17
N ARG A 77 -4.56 -29.62 4.27
CA ARG A 77 -3.11 -29.35 4.27
C ARG A 77 -2.75 -27.95 3.77
N ALA A 78 -3.45 -27.45 2.77
CA ALA A 78 -3.12 -26.20 2.11
C ALA A 78 -3.78 -24.98 2.78
N ILE A 79 -5.04 -25.12 3.22
CA ILE A 79 -5.86 -24.01 3.68
C ILE A 79 -6.11 -24.10 5.19
N ALA A 80 -6.62 -25.24 5.69
CA ALA A 80 -6.97 -25.34 7.12
C ALA A 80 -5.74 -25.26 8.03
N ASP A 81 -4.65 -25.95 7.69
CA ASP A 81 -3.38 -25.88 8.43
C ASP A 81 -2.77 -24.46 8.38
N SER A 82 -2.91 -23.75 7.26
CA SER A 82 -2.47 -22.36 7.11
C SER A 82 -3.27 -21.40 8.01
N ALA A 83 -4.60 -21.52 8.01
CA ALA A 83 -5.47 -20.76 8.91
C ALA A 83 -5.16 -21.06 10.40
N GLU A 84 -4.89 -22.32 10.74
CA GLU A 84 -4.49 -22.69 12.10
C GLU A 84 -3.12 -22.10 12.48
N GLN A 85 -2.14 -22.10 11.57
CA GLN A 85 -0.84 -21.46 11.76
C GLN A 85 -1.00 -19.96 12.05
N ILE A 86 -1.79 -19.25 11.25
CA ILE A 86 -2.09 -17.82 11.43
C ILE A 86 -2.75 -17.57 12.79
N ARG A 87 -3.78 -18.34 13.14
CA ARG A 87 -4.46 -18.21 14.43
C ARG A 87 -3.50 -18.40 15.61
N LYS A 88 -2.66 -19.44 15.56
CA LYS A 88 -1.66 -19.71 16.61
C LYS A 88 -0.66 -18.56 16.72
N ALA A 89 -0.28 -17.97 15.60
CA ALA A 89 0.63 -16.86 15.55
C ALA A 89 0.00 -15.57 16.10
N ASP A 90 -1.24 -15.23 15.74
CA ASP A 90 -1.98 -14.10 16.34
C ASP A 90 -2.12 -14.23 17.87
N LEU A 91 -2.55 -15.41 18.35
CA LEU A 91 -2.62 -15.69 19.78
C LEU A 91 -1.26 -15.58 20.49
N TRP A 92 -0.19 -15.96 19.80
CA TRP A 92 1.18 -15.81 20.32
C TRP A 92 1.55 -14.35 20.47
N LEU A 93 1.34 -13.53 19.43
CA LEU A 93 1.66 -12.09 19.41
C LEU A 93 0.80 -11.25 20.35
N LYS A 94 -0.40 -11.72 20.70
CA LYS A 94 -1.22 -11.11 21.76
C LYS A 94 -0.62 -11.29 23.15
N ARG A 95 0.10 -12.39 23.38
CA ARG A 95 0.72 -12.72 24.68
C ARG A 95 2.19 -12.28 24.76
N ASN A 96 2.89 -12.27 23.64
CA ASN A 96 4.34 -12.02 23.55
C ASN A 96 4.63 -11.02 22.40
N PRO A 97 4.20 -9.75 22.52
CA PRO A 97 4.25 -8.79 21.43
C PRO A 97 5.67 -8.42 20.95
N GLU A 98 6.68 -8.64 21.80
CA GLU A 98 8.10 -8.32 21.51
C GLU A 98 8.89 -9.54 21.03
N ALA A 99 8.32 -10.74 21.09
CA ALA A 99 9.01 -11.99 20.76
C ALA A 99 8.92 -12.30 19.25
N ILE A 100 9.53 -11.43 18.43
CA ILE A 100 9.57 -11.54 16.98
C ILE A 100 11.00 -11.31 16.50
N TYR A 101 11.57 -12.30 15.82
CA TYR A 101 12.97 -12.33 15.47
C TYR A 101 13.18 -12.56 13.98
N ALA A 102 14.21 -11.91 13.42
CA ALA A 102 14.61 -12.04 12.03
C ALA A 102 15.42 -13.32 11.75
N ASP A 103 15.84 -14.04 12.80
CA ASP A 103 16.67 -15.24 12.69
C ASP A 103 16.18 -16.40 13.55
N GLY A 104 16.52 -17.62 13.12
CA GLY A 104 16.09 -18.86 13.76
C GLY A 104 16.70 -19.16 15.13
N LYS A 105 17.75 -18.44 15.55
CA LYS A 105 18.30 -18.51 16.91
C LYS A 105 17.63 -17.52 17.86
N CYS A 106 16.86 -16.58 17.32
CA CYS A 106 16.21 -15.49 18.07
C CYS A 106 17.22 -14.56 18.76
N GLU A 107 18.31 -14.24 18.06
CA GLU A 107 19.33 -13.30 18.55
C GLU A 107 19.04 -11.85 18.11
N HIS A 108 18.37 -11.68 16.97
CA HIS A 108 18.09 -10.38 16.35
C HIS A 108 16.57 -10.15 16.30
N PRO A 109 16.01 -9.32 17.19
CA PRO A 109 14.61 -8.91 17.10
C PRO A 109 14.39 -8.05 15.84
N ILE A 110 13.19 -8.10 15.28
CA ILE A 110 12.84 -7.17 14.19
C ILE A 110 12.71 -5.75 14.75
N PRO A 111 13.14 -4.70 14.02
CA PRO A 111 13.08 -3.31 14.45
C PRO A 111 11.68 -2.69 14.29
N VAL A 112 10.61 -3.48 14.46
CA VAL A 112 9.23 -3.03 14.27
C VAL A 112 8.41 -3.36 15.51
N LYS A 113 7.73 -2.34 16.04
CA LYS A 113 6.81 -2.49 17.17
C LYS A 113 5.42 -2.82 16.66
N LEU A 114 4.78 -3.81 17.27
CA LEU A 114 3.38 -4.10 16.99
C LEU A 114 2.46 -2.98 17.52
N PRO A 115 1.36 -2.68 16.81
CA PRO A 115 0.37 -1.75 17.32
C PRO A 115 -0.31 -2.30 18.59
N PRO A 116 -0.84 -1.42 19.45
CA PRO A 116 -1.60 -1.80 20.63
C PRO A 116 -2.74 -2.76 20.29
N ILE A 117 -3.00 -3.75 21.16
CA ILE A 117 -3.97 -4.82 20.89
C ILE A 117 -5.38 -4.27 20.56
N GLY A 118 -5.80 -3.18 21.20
CA GLY A 118 -7.13 -2.60 20.98
C GLY A 118 -7.32 -1.90 19.63
N GLN A 119 -6.23 -1.60 18.91
CA GLN A 119 -6.25 -0.94 17.60
C GLN A 119 -5.80 -1.88 16.47
N ARG A 120 -5.08 -2.95 16.81
CA ARG A 120 -4.48 -3.91 15.87
C ARG A 120 -5.54 -4.59 14.99
N ARG A 121 -5.37 -4.45 13.67
CA ARG A 121 -6.10 -5.19 12.63
C ARG A 121 -5.22 -6.29 12.10
N VAL A 122 -5.62 -7.54 12.31
CA VAL A 122 -4.86 -8.71 11.85
C VAL A 122 -5.49 -9.25 10.57
N HIS A 123 -4.67 -9.32 9.52
CA HIS A 123 -5.01 -9.88 8.22
C HIS A 123 -4.28 -11.19 8.05
N GLY A 124 -4.99 -12.32 8.16
CA GLY A 124 -4.44 -13.62 7.81
C GLY A 124 -4.42 -13.79 6.30
N ILE A 125 -3.30 -14.21 5.71
CA ILE A 125 -3.19 -14.42 4.27
C ILE A 125 -2.65 -15.82 4.01
N CYS A 126 -3.50 -16.69 3.49
CA CYS A 126 -3.18 -18.05 3.09
C CYS A 126 -2.90 -18.06 1.59
N VAL A 127 -1.66 -18.39 1.21
CA VAL A 127 -1.26 -18.61 -0.18
C VAL A 127 -1.21 -20.12 -0.42
N ALA A 128 -2.23 -20.65 -1.08
CA ALA A 128 -2.41 -22.08 -1.27
C ALA A 128 -2.19 -22.45 -2.74
N THR A 129 -1.17 -23.28 -3.01
CA THR A 129 -0.80 -23.70 -4.37
C THR A 129 -0.72 -25.22 -4.54
N GLY A 130 -0.71 -25.68 -5.79
CA GLY A 130 -0.65 -27.09 -6.20
C GLY A 130 -2.00 -27.75 -6.47
N GLY A 131 -3.11 -26.99 -6.34
CA GLY A 131 -4.47 -27.41 -6.68
C GLY A 131 -5.00 -26.81 -8.00
N GLU A 132 -4.23 -25.94 -8.66
CA GLU A 132 -4.68 -25.08 -9.77
C GLU A 132 -5.13 -25.90 -10.99
N LYS A 133 -4.40 -26.96 -11.36
CA LYS A 133 -4.79 -27.82 -12.48
C LYS A 133 -6.12 -28.54 -12.23
N ALA A 134 -6.34 -28.96 -10.99
CA ALA A 134 -7.59 -29.62 -10.60
C ALA A 134 -8.74 -28.60 -10.57
N ALA A 135 -8.52 -27.40 -10.04
CA ALA A 135 -9.48 -26.30 -10.08
C ALA A 135 -9.84 -25.90 -11.53
N SER A 136 -8.83 -25.79 -12.39
CA SER A 136 -8.97 -25.45 -13.80
C SER A 136 -9.84 -26.47 -14.53
N THR A 137 -9.60 -27.76 -14.29
CA THR A 137 -10.41 -28.84 -14.86
C THR A 137 -11.84 -28.83 -14.30
N TYR A 138 -12.00 -28.53 -13.01
CA TYR A 138 -13.31 -28.54 -12.33
C TYR A 138 -14.24 -27.41 -12.81
N PHE A 139 -13.70 -26.21 -13.03
CA PHE A 139 -14.47 -25.04 -13.46
C PHE A 139 -14.43 -24.76 -14.96
N GLU A 140 -13.62 -25.50 -15.73
CA GLU A 140 -13.29 -25.15 -17.13
C GLU A 140 -12.70 -23.73 -17.25
N ASP A 141 -11.93 -23.31 -16.24
CA ASP A 141 -11.27 -22.01 -16.15
C ASP A 141 -9.76 -22.19 -16.33
N VAL A 142 -9.12 -21.36 -17.16
CA VAL A 142 -7.68 -21.47 -17.46
C VAL A 142 -6.82 -21.15 -16.25
N ASP A 143 -7.29 -20.23 -15.40
CA ASP A 143 -6.48 -19.70 -14.29
C ASP A 143 -6.54 -20.60 -13.03
N GLY A 144 -7.47 -21.55 -12.97
CA GLY A 144 -7.59 -22.51 -11.87
C GLY A 144 -7.75 -21.83 -10.50
N THR A 145 -8.55 -20.76 -10.46
CA THR A 145 -8.73 -19.91 -9.27
C THR A 145 -9.86 -20.40 -8.37
N PHE A 146 -9.96 -19.82 -7.17
CA PHE A 146 -11.06 -20.09 -6.25
C PHE A 146 -12.26 -19.21 -6.55
N MET A 147 -13.45 -19.81 -6.54
CA MET A 147 -14.71 -19.07 -6.48
C MET A 147 -14.95 -18.59 -5.05
N ILE A 148 -15.40 -17.36 -4.89
CA ILE A 148 -15.71 -16.82 -3.57
C ILE A 148 -17.19 -17.08 -3.26
N MET A 149 -17.45 -17.87 -2.22
CA MET A 149 -18.78 -18.27 -1.76
C MET A 149 -18.92 -17.94 -0.27
N PRO A 150 -19.41 -16.73 0.09
CA PRO A 150 -19.39 -16.23 1.47
C PRO A 150 -20.17 -17.04 2.50
N HIS A 151 -21.13 -17.87 2.06
CA HIS A 151 -21.90 -18.74 2.95
C HIS A 151 -21.10 -19.95 3.45
N LEU A 152 -19.99 -20.33 2.80
CA LEU A 152 -19.14 -21.41 3.27
C LEU A 152 -18.33 -20.96 4.48
N ARG A 153 -18.47 -21.68 5.61
CA ARG A 153 -17.81 -21.33 6.87
C ARG A 153 -17.14 -22.53 7.51
N GLY A 154 -15.89 -22.37 7.94
CA GLY A 154 -15.16 -23.43 8.66
C GLY A 154 -15.21 -24.79 7.96
N LYS A 155 -15.90 -25.77 8.56
CA LYS A 155 -15.97 -27.15 8.04
C LYS A 155 -16.85 -27.33 6.80
N ASP A 156 -17.68 -26.36 6.44
CA ASP A 156 -18.54 -26.43 5.25
C ASP A 156 -17.73 -26.59 3.95
N HIS A 157 -16.47 -26.14 3.96
CA HIS A 157 -15.55 -26.26 2.83
C HIS A 157 -15.11 -27.70 2.53
N VAL A 158 -15.39 -28.67 3.40
CA VAL A 158 -15.03 -30.09 3.20
C VAL A 158 -16.21 -31.04 3.43
N ASN A 159 -17.40 -30.50 3.64
CA ASN A 159 -18.61 -31.28 3.91
C ASN A 159 -19.42 -31.49 2.63
N PHE A 160 -19.20 -32.61 1.95
CA PHE A 160 -19.90 -32.96 0.70
C PHE A 160 -21.39 -33.24 0.90
N ASP A 161 -21.83 -33.50 2.14
CA ASP A 161 -23.25 -33.64 2.46
C ASP A 161 -23.96 -32.28 2.58
N HIS A 162 -23.22 -31.18 2.65
CA HIS A 162 -23.78 -29.84 2.74
C HIS A 162 -24.27 -29.38 1.36
N PRO A 163 -25.57 -29.04 1.15
CA PRO A 163 -26.11 -28.75 -0.18
C PRO A 163 -25.45 -27.58 -0.91
N ALA A 164 -24.90 -26.62 -0.15
CA ALA A 164 -24.22 -25.46 -0.72
C ALA A 164 -22.69 -25.64 -0.84
N HIS A 165 -22.15 -26.81 -0.48
CA HIS A 165 -20.73 -27.12 -0.64
C HIS A 165 -20.39 -27.34 -2.11
N LYS A 166 -19.26 -26.76 -2.53
CA LYS A 166 -18.61 -27.03 -3.80
C LYS A 166 -17.09 -26.98 -3.60
N ALA A 167 -16.37 -27.91 -4.20
CA ALA A 167 -14.91 -27.89 -4.18
C ALA A 167 -14.39 -26.61 -4.86
N PHE A 168 -13.20 -26.15 -4.47
CA PHE A 168 -12.56 -24.91 -4.95
C PHE A 168 -13.37 -23.62 -4.74
N CYS A 169 -14.39 -23.67 -3.88
CA CYS A 169 -15.12 -22.50 -3.42
C CYS A 169 -14.69 -22.14 -1.99
N ILE A 170 -14.42 -20.86 -1.73
CA ILE A 170 -13.91 -20.37 -0.45
C ILE A 170 -14.78 -19.23 0.10
N GLY A 171 -15.09 -19.30 1.39
CA GLY A 171 -15.75 -18.26 2.18
C GLY A 171 -14.90 -17.86 3.39
N ASP A 172 -15.50 -17.88 4.59
CA ASP A 172 -14.78 -17.61 5.84
C ASP A 172 -14.22 -18.91 6.43
N VAL A 173 -12.94 -19.18 6.18
CA VAL A 173 -12.28 -20.42 6.60
C VAL A 173 -12.06 -20.50 8.10
N ASP A 174 -12.02 -19.35 8.80
CA ASP A 174 -11.82 -19.30 10.24
C ASP A 174 -12.73 -18.28 10.97
N PRO A 175 -14.04 -18.56 11.10
CA PRO A 175 -15.03 -17.58 11.56
C PRO A 175 -14.83 -17.06 12.99
N SER A 176 -14.13 -17.81 13.85
CA SER A 176 -13.86 -17.41 15.24
C SER A 176 -12.46 -16.80 15.45
N GLY A 177 -11.67 -16.67 14.38
CA GLY A 177 -10.35 -16.03 14.39
C GLY A 177 -10.31 -14.70 13.62
N PRO A 178 -9.10 -14.14 13.42
CA PRO A 178 -8.92 -13.10 12.42
C PRO A 178 -9.39 -13.61 11.04
N PHE A 179 -9.82 -12.69 10.17
CA PHE A 179 -10.21 -13.10 8.82
C PHE A 179 -8.97 -13.64 8.07
N VAL A 180 -9.11 -14.79 7.41
CA VAL A 180 -8.05 -15.40 6.60
C VAL A 180 -8.42 -15.30 5.13
N HIS A 181 -7.69 -14.46 4.41
CA HIS A 181 -7.77 -14.31 2.96
C HIS A 181 -7.06 -15.48 2.29
N VAL A 182 -7.78 -16.29 1.54
CA VAL A 182 -7.21 -17.42 0.79
C VAL A 182 -7.02 -17.00 -0.66
N PHE A 183 -5.80 -17.15 -1.15
CA PHE A 183 -5.42 -16.90 -2.53
C PHE A 183 -4.63 -18.10 -3.08
N ASN A 184 -4.77 -18.37 -4.37
CA ASN A 184 -3.68 -19.02 -5.12
C ASN A 184 -2.72 -17.94 -5.63
N MET A 185 -1.58 -18.33 -6.21
CA MET A 185 -0.58 -17.35 -6.63
C MET A 185 -1.11 -16.39 -7.72
N ALA A 186 -1.86 -16.90 -8.70
CA ALA A 186 -2.43 -16.07 -9.76
C ALA A 186 -3.39 -14.99 -9.22
N SER A 187 -4.23 -15.34 -8.23
CA SER A 187 -5.13 -14.38 -7.59
C SER A 187 -4.35 -13.34 -6.77
N LEU A 188 -3.32 -13.78 -6.05
CA LEU A 188 -2.49 -12.87 -5.25
C LEU A 188 -1.73 -11.88 -6.15
N ASP A 189 -1.15 -12.35 -7.26
CA ASP A 189 -0.47 -11.51 -8.25
C ASP A 189 -1.42 -10.43 -8.80
N VAL A 190 -2.67 -10.78 -9.12
CA VAL A 190 -3.70 -9.81 -9.54
C VAL A 190 -3.94 -8.76 -8.45
N VAL A 191 -4.24 -9.18 -7.23
CA VAL A 191 -4.54 -8.27 -6.11
C VAL A 191 -3.34 -7.34 -5.83
N MET A 192 -2.13 -7.88 -5.72
CA MET A 192 -0.93 -7.09 -5.41
C MET A 192 -0.48 -6.20 -6.59
N SER A 193 -0.81 -6.56 -7.84
CA SER A 193 -0.55 -5.69 -9.00
C SER A 193 -1.50 -4.49 -9.09
N GLU A 194 -2.71 -4.61 -8.55
CA GLU A 194 -3.72 -3.55 -8.57
C GLU A 194 -3.70 -2.66 -7.34
N PHE A 195 -3.24 -3.21 -6.22
CA PHE A 195 -3.13 -2.57 -4.91
C PHE A 195 -1.68 -2.65 -4.40
N ASP A 196 -0.76 -2.09 -5.17
CA ASP A 196 0.69 -2.16 -4.99
C ASP A 196 1.25 -1.14 -3.96
N THR A 197 0.42 -0.73 -3.00
CA THR A 197 0.84 0.00 -1.79
C THR A 197 0.19 -0.63 -0.57
N ILE A 198 0.84 -0.57 0.60
CA ILE A 198 0.28 -1.11 1.84
C ILE A 198 -1.12 -0.57 2.16
N THR A 199 -1.36 0.72 1.87
CA THR A 199 -2.64 1.37 2.11
C THR A 199 -3.73 0.89 1.15
N ASP A 200 -3.43 0.77 -0.14
CA ASP A 200 -4.39 0.24 -1.11
C ASP A 200 -4.71 -1.24 -0.82
N PHE A 201 -3.69 -2.03 -0.51
CA PHE A 201 -3.82 -3.45 -0.23
C PHE A 201 -4.66 -3.72 1.02
N THR A 202 -4.35 -3.04 2.14
CA THR A 202 -5.10 -3.21 3.40
C THR A 202 -6.53 -2.67 3.29
N LYS A 203 -6.78 -1.59 2.54
CA LYS A 203 -8.15 -1.13 2.23
C LYS A 203 -8.94 -2.22 1.51
N TYR A 204 -8.35 -2.84 0.49
CA TYR A 204 -8.98 -3.92 -0.23
C TYR A 204 -9.26 -5.13 0.66
N LEU A 205 -8.29 -5.56 1.47
CA LEU A 205 -8.47 -6.68 2.41
C LEU A 205 -9.57 -6.42 3.43
N ASN A 206 -9.59 -5.23 4.05
CA ASN A 206 -10.66 -4.84 4.97
C ASN A 206 -12.03 -4.92 4.29
N ALA A 207 -12.18 -4.27 3.12
CA ALA A 207 -13.43 -4.26 2.37
C ALA A 207 -13.87 -5.68 1.95
N ARG A 208 -12.91 -6.54 1.59
CA ARG A 208 -13.15 -7.93 1.20
C ARG A 208 -13.65 -8.75 2.39
N ALA A 209 -12.99 -8.66 3.53
CA ALA A 209 -13.38 -9.36 4.76
C ALA A 209 -14.78 -8.93 5.21
N ASP A 210 -15.04 -7.62 5.22
CA ASP A 210 -16.33 -7.04 5.58
C ASP A 210 -17.43 -7.51 4.63
N LEU A 211 -17.19 -7.47 3.31
CA LEU A 211 -18.17 -7.90 2.32
C LEU A 211 -18.53 -9.39 2.50
N ILE A 212 -17.54 -10.26 2.63
CA ILE A 212 -17.73 -11.70 2.82
C ILE A 212 -18.50 -11.99 4.13
N ARG A 213 -18.16 -11.31 5.22
CA ARG A 213 -18.83 -11.53 6.52
C ARG A 213 -20.22 -10.89 6.60
N SER A 214 -20.47 -9.83 5.84
CA SER A 214 -21.73 -9.07 5.90
C SER A 214 -22.97 -9.83 5.42
N GLY A 215 -22.80 -10.92 4.65
CA GLY A 215 -23.89 -11.63 3.99
C GLY A 215 -24.48 -10.88 2.78
N LYS A 216 -23.88 -9.76 2.36
CA LYS A 216 -24.35 -8.96 1.21
C LYS A 216 -23.81 -9.45 -0.14
N LEU A 217 -22.83 -10.35 -0.14
CA LEU A 217 -22.30 -11.01 -1.33
C LEU A 217 -22.84 -12.44 -1.42
N SER A 218 -23.47 -12.78 -2.53
CA SER A 218 -23.93 -14.13 -2.86
C SER A 218 -22.78 -14.99 -3.38
N PHE A 219 -22.03 -14.51 -4.37
CA PHE A 219 -20.79 -15.14 -4.85
C PHE A 219 -19.97 -14.18 -5.73
N SER A 220 -18.68 -14.48 -5.88
CA SER A 220 -17.82 -13.93 -6.93
C SER A 220 -17.16 -15.07 -7.70
N PRO A 221 -17.16 -15.08 -9.05
CA PRO A 221 -16.54 -16.15 -9.84
C PRO A 221 -15.05 -16.35 -9.55
N SER A 222 -14.33 -15.27 -9.25
CA SER A 222 -12.92 -15.30 -8.87
C SER A 222 -12.55 -14.07 -8.03
N GLU A 223 -11.32 -14.05 -7.54
CA GLU A 223 -10.76 -12.87 -6.88
C GLU A 223 -10.59 -11.70 -7.86
N ALA A 224 -10.24 -11.96 -9.12
CA ALA A 224 -10.09 -10.92 -10.14
C ALA A 224 -11.40 -10.12 -10.34
N GLU A 225 -12.55 -10.78 -10.29
CA GLU A 225 -13.85 -10.09 -10.38
C GLU A 225 -14.14 -9.27 -9.12
N MET A 226 -13.68 -9.69 -7.94
CA MET A 226 -13.74 -8.84 -6.74
C MET A 226 -12.90 -7.57 -6.92
N VAL A 227 -11.67 -7.70 -7.41
CA VAL A 227 -10.78 -6.56 -7.70
C VAL A 227 -11.44 -5.60 -8.69
N ALA A 228 -12.04 -6.11 -9.76
CA ALA A 228 -12.73 -5.28 -10.76
C ALA A 228 -13.90 -4.50 -10.14
N ASN A 229 -14.77 -5.17 -9.40
CA ASN A 229 -15.95 -4.54 -8.77
C ASN A 229 -15.56 -3.50 -7.72
N PHE A 230 -14.48 -3.75 -6.98
CA PHE A 230 -13.94 -2.79 -6.03
C PHE A 230 -13.42 -1.52 -6.73
N LEU A 231 -12.63 -1.68 -7.80
CA LEU A 231 -12.05 -0.53 -8.52
C LEU A 231 -13.06 0.26 -9.37
N LEU A 232 -14.13 -0.38 -9.82
CA LEU A 232 -15.17 0.26 -10.65
C LEU A 232 -16.20 1.03 -9.84
N THR A 233 -16.21 0.90 -8.52
CA THR A 233 -17.19 1.55 -7.65
C THR A 233 -16.49 2.49 -6.67
N ALA A 234 -16.79 3.78 -6.79
CA ALA A 234 -16.20 4.83 -5.96
C ALA A 234 -17.25 5.65 -5.22
N GLU A 235 -16.91 6.05 -4.00
CA GLU A 235 -17.64 7.01 -3.19
C GLU A 235 -17.46 8.45 -3.73
N PRO A 236 -18.30 9.43 -3.31
CA PRO A 236 -18.17 10.83 -3.72
C PRO A 236 -16.81 11.46 -3.38
N ASN A 237 -16.12 10.95 -2.36
CA ASN A 237 -14.77 11.39 -1.98
C ASN A 237 -13.66 10.78 -2.87
N GLY A 238 -14.01 9.92 -3.83
CA GLY A 238 -13.09 9.24 -4.75
C GLY A 238 -12.50 7.95 -4.21
N GLU A 239 -12.87 7.49 -3.01
CA GLU A 239 -12.42 6.21 -2.46
C GLU A 239 -13.19 5.03 -3.06
N HIS A 240 -12.47 3.95 -3.33
CA HIS A 240 -13.04 2.72 -3.88
C HIS A 240 -13.73 1.88 -2.80
N ARG A 241 -14.79 1.18 -3.18
CA ARG A 241 -15.51 0.24 -2.33
C ARG A 241 -16.14 -0.87 -3.16
N PHE A 242 -16.66 -1.90 -2.52
CA PHE A 242 -17.55 -2.84 -3.22
C PHE A 242 -18.93 -2.21 -3.49
N PRO A 243 -19.60 -2.59 -4.59
CA PRO A 243 -20.97 -2.21 -4.84
C PRO A 243 -21.90 -2.74 -3.74
N SER A 244 -23.00 -2.03 -3.54
CA SER A 244 -24.05 -2.27 -2.57
C SER A 244 -25.39 -2.36 -3.30
N VAL A 245 -26.40 -2.95 -2.65
CA VAL A 245 -27.73 -3.13 -3.24
C VAL A 245 -28.32 -1.80 -3.72
N SER A 246 -28.03 -0.69 -3.02
CA SER A 246 -28.46 0.66 -3.41
C SER A 246 -27.83 1.17 -4.72
N ASP A 247 -26.72 0.60 -5.18
CA ASP A 247 -26.12 0.94 -6.47
C ASP A 247 -26.86 0.27 -7.65
N VAL A 248 -27.68 -0.75 -7.37
CA VAL A 248 -28.43 -1.50 -8.37
C VAL A 248 -29.86 -0.98 -8.46
N LYS A 249 -30.22 -0.43 -9.62
CA LYS A 249 -31.57 0.11 -9.85
C LYS A 249 -32.63 -0.99 -9.75
N GLY A 250 -33.61 -0.78 -8.86
CA GLY A 250 -34.74 -1.69 -8.68
C GLY A 250 -34.44 -2.89 -7.78
N ALA A 251 -33.26 -2.97 -7.16
CA ALA A 251 -32.94 -4.00 -6.19
C ALA A 251 -33.62 -3.73 -4.84
N SER A 252 -34.08 -4.79 -4.19
CA SER A 252 -34.68 -4.74 -2.86
C SER A 252 -33.60 -4.90 -1.78
N ALA A 253 -33.76 -4.24 -0.64
CA ALA A 253 -32.76 -4.16 0.43
C ALA A 253 -32.36 -5.51 1.05
N ASP A 254 -33.17 -6.56 0.84
CA ASP A 254 -32.96 -7.93 1.29
C ASP A 254 -32.17 -8.80 0.30
N MET A 255 -31.80 -8.27 -0.87
CA MET A 255 -31.02 -9.00 -1.87
C MET A 255 -29.51 -8.99 -1.54
N ALA A 256 -28.82 -10.03 -2.02
CA ALA A 256 -27.36 -10.09 -2.05
C ALA A 256 -26.85 -9.86 -3.48
N ILE A 257 -25.67 -9.28 -3.62
CA ILE A 257 -25.03 -9.03 -4.92
C ILE A 257 -24.28 -10.29 -5.37
N ALA A 258 -24.33 -10.58 -6.66
CA ALA A 258 -23.43 -11.52 -7.31
C ALA A 258 -22.57 -10.79 -8.34
N PHE A 259 -21.28 -11.12 -8.41
CA PHE A 259 -20.39 -10.56 -9.44
C PHE A 259 -20.40 -11.42 -10.70
N ALA A 260 -20.12 -10.78 -11.84
CA ALA A 260 -20.15 -11.42 -13.13
C ALA A 260 -18.74 -11.78 -13.59
N GLN A 261 -18.60 -12.88 -14.32
CA GLN A 261 -17.33 -13.24 -14.92
C GLN A 261 -17.02 -12.30 -16.09
N GLY A 262 -15.75 -11.89 -16.21
CA GLY A 262 -15.25 -11.04 -17.29
C GLY A 262 -15.23 -9.55 -16.98
N GLU A 263 -15.61 -9.12 -15.77
CA GLU A 263 -15.55 -7.71 -15.37
C GLU A 263 -14.09 -7.23 -15.26
N TYR A 264 -13.19 -8.08 -14.75
CA TYR A 264 -11.76 -7.78 -14.74
C TYR A 264 -11.16 -7.71 -16.15
N ALA A 265 -11.53 -8.67 -17.01
CA ALA A 265 -11.09 -8.66 -18.41
C ALA A 265 -11.59 -7.40 -19.16
N TYR A 266 -12.80 -6.93 -18.86
CA TYR A 266 -13.33 -5.67 -19.38
C TYR A 266 -12.55 -4.47 -18.83
N LEU A 267 -12.30 -4.43 -17.52
CA LEU A 267 -11.55 -3.36 -16.86
C LEU A 267 -10.16 -3.19 -17.50
N VAL A 268 -9.35 -4.25 -17.58
CA VAL A 268 -7.96 -4.15 -18.09
C VAL A 268 -7.87 -3.75 -19.57
N ARG A 269 -8.92 -4.03 -20.36
CA ARG A 269 -9.02 -3.62 -21.77
C ARG A 269 -9.56 -2.21 -21.96
N SER A 270 -10.13 -1.60 -20.92
CA SER A 270 -10.73 -0.27 -20.99
C SER A 270 -9.68 0.82 -21.30
N PRO A 271 -10.04 1.87 -22.06
CA PRO A 271 -9.22 3.08 -22.18
C PRO A 271 -8.94 3.75 -20.81
N GLU A 272 -9.90 3.71 -19.90
CA GLU A 272 -9.83 4.25 -18.54
C GLU A 272 -8.69 3.62 -17.75
N TYR A 273 -8.61 2.29 -17.77
CA TYR A 273 -7.56 1.54 -17.09
C TYR A 273 -6.18 1.84 -17.68
N ARG A 274 -6.05 1.93 -19.01
CA ARG A 274 -4.79 2.33 -19.65
C ARG A 274 -4.33 3.72 -19.22
N ARG A 275 -5.25 4.69 -19.10
CA ARG A 275 -4.93 6.03 -18.57
C ARG A 275 -4.51 5.98 -17.10
N ARG A 276 -5.19 5.19 -16.26
CA ARG A 276 -4.81 4.97 -14.86
C ARG A 276 -3.36 4.44 -14.78
N ARG A 277 -3.03 3.39 -15.52
CA ARG A 277 -1.67 2.82 -15.54
C ARG A 277 -0.62 3.83 -16.00
N ALA A 278 -0.89 4.57 -17.07
CA ALA A 278 0.02 5.59 -17.57
C ALA A 278 0.26 6.72 -16.55
N ALA A 279 -0.81 7.23 -15.93
CA ALA A 279 -0.71 8.28 -14.93
C ALA A 279 0.01 7.82 -13.65
N ASN A 280 -0.12 6.55 -13.27
CA ASN A 280 0.58 6.00 -12.11
C ASN A 280 2.11 5.90 -12.32
N GLY A 281 2.63 6.01 -13.55
CA GLY A 281 4.06 5.82 -13.84
C GLY A 281 5.00 6.67 -12.98
N VAL A 282 4.68 7.96 -12.81
CA VAL A 282 5.49 8.89 -12.00
C VAL A 282 5.51 8.53 -10.51
N SER A 283 4.47 7.87 -10.00
CA SER A 283 4.37 7.53 -8.57
C SER A 283 5.46 6.55 -8.11
N TYR A 284 6.04 5.75 -9.01
CA TYR A 284 7.11 4.83 -8.65
C TYR A 284 8.43 5.56 -8.30
N GLU A 285 8.57 6.84 -8.65
CA GLU A 285 9.67 7.67 -8.13
C GLU A 285 9.54 7.89 -6.61
N TRP A 286 8.32 7.93 -6.08
CA TRP A 286 8.09 7.94 -4.63
C TRP A 286 8.59 6.66 -3.98
N ASP A 287 8.31 5.51 -4.61
CA ASP A 287 8.74 4.20 -4.13
C ASP A 287 10.27 4.10 -4.17
N ARG A 288 10.91 4.62 -5.23
CA ARG A 288 12.37 4.74 -5.34
C ARG A 288 12.95 5.56 -4.19
N LEU A 289 12.36 6.71 -3.87
CA LEU A 289 12.80 7.54 -2.75
C LEU A 289 12.71 6.80 -1.42
N ILE A 290 11.59 6.13 -1.13
CA ILE A 290 11.47 5.32 0.09
C ILE A 290 12.51 4.19 0.09
N GLY A 291 12.73 3.54 -1.06
CA GLY A 291 13.76 2.52 -1.25
C GLY A 291 15.17 3.01 -0.92
N LEU A 292 15.56 4.20 -1.40
CA LEU A 292 16.85 4.81 -1.09
C LEU A 292 17.04 5.02 0.41
N PHE A 293 16.05 5.63 1.07
CA PHE A 293 16.13 5.89 2.51
C PHE A 293 16.15 4.59 3.33
N THR A 294 15.31 3.61 2.99
CA THR A 294 15.26 2.32 3.70
C THR A 294 16.54 1.51 3.51
N HIS A 295 17.16 1.55 2.33
CA HIS A 295 18.46 0.94 2.09
C HIS A 295 19.55 1.55 2.99
N GLY A 296 19.54 2.87 3.17
CA GLY A 296 20.43 3.57 4.11
C GLY A 296 20.23 3.10 5.56
N VAL A 297 18.97 2.96 5.99
CA VAL A 297 18.60 2.45 7.34
C VAL A 297 19.12 1.04 7.57
N LEU A 298 18.79 0.10 6.67
CA LEU A 298 19.06 -1.33 6.86
C LEU A 298 20.56 -1.66 6.81
N ASN A 299 21.35 -0.85 6.09
CA ASN A 299 22.79 -1.05 5.93
C ASN A 299 23.65 -0.17 6.85
N ASP A 300 23.05 0.58 7.78
CA ASP A 300 23.78 1.47 8.70
C ASP A 300 24.61 2.54 7.95
N ALA A 301 24.08 3.01 6.81
CA ALA A 301 24.72 3.96 5.89
C ALA A 301 24.01 5.33 5.89
N GLN A 302 23.26 5.62 6.96
CA GLN A 302 22.57 6.89 7.12
C GLN A 302 23.57 7.99 7.46
N PHE A 303 23.31 9.19 6.93
CA PHE A 303 24.11 10.36 7.24
C PHE A 303 23.48 11.14 8.40
N ARG A 304 24.33 11.75 9.21
CA ARG A 304 23.92 12.71 10.24
C ARG A 304 23.23 13.90 9.59
N ILE A 305 22.08 14.30 10.12
CA ILE A 305 21.34 15.50 9.70
C ILE A 305 21.48 16.53 10.82
N LEU A 306 22.19 17.63 10.54
CA LEU A 306 22.54 18.64 11.54
C LEU A 306 23.26 18.00 12.75
N ASP A 307 22.75 18.22 13.96
CA ASP A 307 23.30 17.66 15.20
C ASP A 307 22.58 16.38 15.65
N THR A 308 21.74 15.78 14.79
CA THR A 308 20.96 14.59 15.11
C THR A 308 21.60 13.33 14.51
N GLU A 309 21.94 12.38 15.39
CA GLU A 309 22.38 11.05 14.97
C GLU A 309 21.21 10.26 14.36
N PRO A 310 21.43 9.58 13.21
CA PRO A 310 20.41 8.77 12.61
C PRO A 310 20.11 7.56 13.50
N THR A 311 18.83 7.29 13.71
CA THR A 311 18.35 6.07 14.37
C THR A 311 17.29 5.42 13.50
N ILE A 312 17.15 4.11 13.62
CA ILE A 312 16.12 3.36 12.88
C ILE A 312 14.74 3.91 13.25
N GLU A 313 14.49 4.23 14.52
CA GLU A 313 13.23 4.78 15.00
C GLU A 313 12.89 6.14 14.39
N LEU A 314 13.87 7.05 14.29
CA LEU A 314 13.65 8.37 13.67
C LEU A 314 13.35 8.25 12.18
N ALA A 315 14.13 7.44 11.47
CA ALA A 315 13.94 7.23 10.04
C ALA A 315 12.61 6.52 9.74
N GLU A 316 12.28 5.48 10.51
CA GLU A 316 11.05 4.71 10.35
C GLU A 316 9.81 5.59 10.53
N ARG A 317 9.82 6.57 11.43
CA ARG A 317 8.70 7.50 11.60
C ARG A 317 8.38 8.23 10.30
N ALA A 318 9.37 8.90 9.71
CA ALA A 318 9.21 9.65 8.46
C ALA A 318 8.81 8.73 7.30
N LEU A 319 9.51 7.59 7.18
CA LEU A 319 9.28 6.60 6.13
C LEU A 319 7.89 5.98 6.23
N ARG A 320 7.37 5.74 7.43
CA ARG A 320 6.02 5.19 7.64
C ARG A 320 4.96 6.15 7.11
N ILE A 321 5.12 7.45 7.31
CA ILE A 321 4.20 8.46 6.79
C ILE A 321 4.21 8.40 5.25
N MET A 322 5.40 8.39 4.63
CA MET A 322 5.53 8.26 3.17
C MET A 322 4.95 6.95 2.63
N ALA A 323 5.17 5.83 3.31
CA ALA A 323 4.71 4.50 2.88
C ALA A 323 3.18 4.36 2.97
N ARG A 324 2.53 5.12 3.86
CA ARG A 324 1.07 5.10 4.03
C ARG A 324 0.32 5.92 2.98
N GLU A 325 1.02 6.68 2.14
CA GLU A 325 0.40 7.28 0.97
C GLU A 325 0.02 6.19 -0.04
N ASP A 326 -1.23 6.25 -0.52
CA ASP A 326 -1.72 5.35 -1.56
C ASP A 326 -1.21 5.73 -2.95
N ARG A 327 -1.42 4.88 -3.95
CA ARG A 327 -0.85 5.06 -5.28
C ARG A 327 -1.24 6.39 -5.94
N VAL A 328 -2.45 6.87 -5.68
CA VAL A 328 -2.94 8.16 -6.23
C VAL A 328 -2.23 9.33 -5.56
N GLN A 329 -2.00 9.24 -4.26
CA GLN A 329 -1.32 10.30 -3.51
C GLN A 329 0.18 10.31 -3.79
N ARG A 330 0.79 9.13 -3.91
CA ARG A 330 2.18 8.98 -4.38
C ARG A 330 2.36 9.61 -5.76
N ARG A 331 1.38 9.49 -6.68
CA ARG A 331 1.41 10.18 -7.97
C ARG A 331 1.52 11.70 -7.81
N VAL A 332 0.63 12.30 -7.01
CA VAL A 332 0.62 13.75 -6.77
C VAL A 332 1.91 14.25 -6.14
N LEU A 333 2.39 13.54 -5.10
CA LEU A 333 3.59 13.93 -4.38
C LEU A 333 4.86 13.74 -5.24
N ALA A 334 4.91 12.68 -6.06
CA ALA A 334 5.97 12.46 -7.02
C ALA A 334 6.00 13.53 -8.12
N GLU A 335 4.85 13.90 -8.68
CA GLU A 335 4.74 15.02 -9.65
C GLU A 335 5.25 16.33 -9.04
N ALA A 336 4.96 16.56 -7.75
CA ALA A 336 5.43 17.76 -7.06
C ALA A 336 6.97 17.81 -6.99
N ILE A 337 7.64 16.73 -6.57
CA ILE A 337 9.11 16.70 -6.46
C ILE A 337 9.81 16.62 -7.82
N VAL A 338 9.32 15.80 -8.76
CA VAL A 338 9.90 15.69 -10.11
C VAL A 338 9.78 17.03 -10.83
N GLY A 339 8.59 17.61 -10.85
CA GLY A 339 8.38 18.91 -11.48
C GLY A 339 9.13 20.04 -10.76
N ALA A 340 9.53 19.87 -9.48
CA ALA A 340 10.39 20.83 -8.80
C ALA A 340 11.84 20.77 -9.31
N ARG A 341 12.35 19.56 -9.58
CA ARG A 341 13.69 19.38 -10.18
C ARG A 341 13.73 19.96 -11.58
N GLU A 342 12.73 19.64 -12.41
CA GLU A 342 12.62 20.15 -13.79
C GLU A 342 12.53 21.68 -13.82
N ALA A 343 11.65 22.28 -13.00
CA ALA A 343 11.50 23.72 -12.96
C ALA A 343 12.77 24.45 -12.46
N LEU A 344 13.52 23.85 -11.52
CA LEU A 344 14.79 24.40 -11.07
C LEU A 344 15.81 24.46 -12.22
N GLU A 345 15.91 23.39 -13.00
CA GLU A 345 16.82 23.29 -14.15
C GLU A 345 16.45 24.30 -15.24
N GLU A 346 15.17 24.39 -15.61
CA GLU A 346 14.67 25.35 -16.60
C GLU A 346 14.92 26.80 -16.20
N GLN A 347 14.71 27.13 -14.92
CA GLN A 347 14.88 28.49 -14.39
C GLN A 347 16.33 28.82 -14.04
N LYS A 348 17.23 27.83 -14.03
CA LYS A 348 18.60 27.94 -13.52
C LYS A 348 18.65 28.55 -12.12
N ALA A 349 17.68 28.17 -11.28
CA ALA A 349 17.57 28.67 -9.92
C ALA A 349 18.57 27.95 -8.99
N GLY A 350 19.10 28.67 -7.99
CA GLY A 350 19.97 28.04 -6.98
C GLY A 350 19.23 27.06 -6.06
N ARG A 351 17.92 27.23 -5.91
CA ARG A 351 17.04 26.33 -5.15
C ARG A 351 15.59 26.48 -5.60
N LEU A 352 14.78 25.46 -5.29
CA LEU A 352 13.34 25.51 -5.44
C LEU A 352 12.69 24.71 -4.30
N ALA A 353 11.63 25.26 -3.71
CA ALA A 353 10.84 24.55 -2.71
C ALA A 353 9.37 24.47 -3.13
N ARG A 354 8.72 23.34 -2.85
CA ARG A 354 7.28 23.16 -3.00
C ARG A 354 6.70 22.59 -1.71
N ILE A 355 5.51 23.08 -1.34
CA ILE A 355 4.80 22.58 -0.17
C ILE A 355 3.49 21.94 -0.65
N ALA A 356 3.28 20.69 -0.28
CA ALA A 356 2.05 19.96 -0.52
C ALA A 356 1.39 19.63 0.82
N VAL A 357 0.07 19.73 0.91
CA VAL A 357 -0.68 19.36 2.12
C VAL A 357 -1.58 18.18 1.79
N THR A 358 -1.50 17.15 2.62
CA THR A 358 -2.33 15.95 2.58
C THR A 358 -3.05 15.76 3.92
N ARG A 359 -3.77 14.66 4.05
CA ARG A 359 -4.36 14.20 5.31
C ARG A 359 -3.97 12.75 5.57
N ASP A 360 -3.58 12.46 6.80
CA ASP A 360 -3.48 11.08 7.26
C ASP A 360 -4.88 10.45 7.15
N ARG A 361 -5.02 9.38 6.39
CA ARG A 361 -6.34 8.78 6.14
C ARG A 361 -6.94 8.09 7.37
N SER A 362 -6.13 7.67 8.33
CA SER A 362 -6.61 7.02 9.55
C SER A 362 -7.10 8.02 10.60
N THR A 363 -6.39 9.15 10.74
CA THR A 363 -6.69 10.15 11.79
C THR A 363 -7.42 11.37 11.24
N GLY A 364 -7.38 11.60 9.92
CA GLY A 364 -7.89 12.81 9.26
C GLY A 364 -7.01 14.05 9.47
N GLU A 365 -5.90 13.90 10.20
CA GLU A 365 -4.99 14.97 10.57
C GLU A 365 -4.25 15.52 9.35
N ARG A 366 -4.01 16.83 9.34
CA ARG A 366 -3.30 17.48 8.23
C ARG A 366 -1.79 17.23 8.36
N VAL A 367 -1.20 16.79 7.26
CA VAL A 367 0.25 16.54 7.13
C VAL A 367 0.77 17.36 5.97
N ALA A 368 1.88 18.06 6.18
CA ALA A 368 2.57 18.78 5.11
C ALA A 368 3.78 17.99 4.61
N TYR A 369 4.05 18.11 3.31
CA TYR A 369 5.29 17.71 2.67
C TYR A 369 5.99 18.95 2.14
N VAL A 370 7.25 19.12 2.52
CA VAL A 370 8.16 20.13 1.97
C VAL A 370 9.14 19.41 1.05
N PHE A 371 9.14 19.77 -0.22
CA PHE A 371 10.12 19.34 -1.20
C PHE A 371 11.13 20.44 -1.43
N LEU A 372 12.41 20.18 -1.17
CA LEU A 372 13.51 21.11 -1.43
C LEU A 372 14.44 20.52 -2.49
N VAL A 373 14.66 21.25 -3.58
CA VAL A 373 15.73 20.95 -4.54
C VAL A 373 16.78 22.04 -4.41
N LEU A 374 18.03 21.65 -4.16
CA LEU A 374 19.16 22.58 -3.97
C LEU A 374 20.24 22.33 -5.05
N ALA A 375 20.63 23.37 -5.76
CA ALA A 375 21.76 23.33 -6.70
C ALA A 375 23.10 23.64 -6.01
N GLY A 376 24.20 23.62 -6.76
CA GLY A 376 25.51 24.06 -6.24
C GLY A 376 26.26 23.01 -5.42
N ALA A 377 25.98 21.72 -5.61
CA ALA A 377 26.73 20.64 -4.96
C ALA A 377 28.24 20.65 -5.31
N ASP A 378 28.60 21.29 -6.43
CA ASP A 378 29.98 21.46 -6.89
C ASP A 378 30.71 22.66 -6.29
N GLU A 379 29.99 23.55 -5.60
CA GLU A 379 30.52 24.82 -5.12
C GLU A 379 31.14 24.73 -3.72
N MET A 380 30.91 23.62 -3.00
CA MET A 380 31.40 23.41 -1.64
C MET A 380 31.67 21.93 -1.34
N ALA A 381 32.28 21.65 -0.19
CA ALA A 381 32.50 20.28 0.26
C ALA A 381 31.15 19.58 0.50
N GLN A 382 31.08 18.28 0.23
CA GLN A 382 29.83 17.51 0.31
C GLN A 382 29.16 17.62 1.69
N GLU A 383 29.93 17.60 2.76
CA GLU A 383 29.43 17.72 4.14
C GLU A 383 28.80 19.09 4.40
N ASP A 384 29.46 20.18 3.97
CA ASP A 384 28.94 21.54 4.07
C ASP A 384 27.66 21.73 3.26
N TYR A 385 27.64 21.19 2.02
CA TYR A 385 26.47 21.23 1.15
C TYR A 385 25.26 20.55 1.80
N ARG A 386 25.46 19.35 2.37
CA ARG A 386 24.40 18.64 3.09
C ARG A 386 23.94 19.39 4.33
N ARG A 387 24.86 20.00 5.08
CA ARG A 387 24.53 20.78 6.27
C ARG A 387 23.68 22.01 5.92
N VAL A 388 24.04 22.75 4.88
CA VAL A 388 23.25 23.89 4.38
C VAL A 388 21.88 23.43 3.91
N ARG A 389 21.81 22.35 3.14
CA ARG A 389 20.54 21.80 2.64
C ARG A 389 19.62 21.35 3.78
N ALA A 390 20.17 20.65 4.76
CA ALA A 390 19.43 20.21 5.95
C ALA A 390 18.89 21.40 6.75
N ALA A 391 19.69 22.45 6.96
CA ALA A 391 19.27 23.65 7.67
C ALA A 391 18.16 24.40 6.92
N MET A 392 18.27 24.52 5.60
CA MET A 392 17.21 25.09 4.76
C MET A 392 15.92 24.25 4.84
N LEU A 393 16.03 22.92 4.74
CA LEU A 393 14.89 22.01 4.80
C LEU A 393 14.16 22.09 6.14
N GLU A 394 14.91 22.08 7.24
CA GLU A 394 14.37 22.29 8.58
C GLU A 394 13.66 23.63 8.68
N THR A 395 14.28 24.71 8.19
CA THR A 395 13.69 26.05 8.20
C THR A 395 12.35 26.09 7.44
N TYR A 396 12.27 25.46 6.26
CA TYR A 396 11.00 25.35 5.52
C TYR A 396 9.94 24.55 6.30
N CYS A 397 10.32 23.43 6.91
CA CYS A 397 9.38 22.59 7.66
C CYS A 397 8.83 23.32 8.90
N LEU A 398 9.72 23.91 9.69
CA LEU A 398 9.35 24.70 10.87
C LEU A 398 8.53 25.93 10.48
N ALA A 399 8.90 26.62 9.41
CA ALA A 399 8.12 27.74 8.89
C ALA A 399 6.70 27.32 8.49
N THR A 400 6.56 26.16 7.83
CA THR A 400 5.28 25.59 7.40
C THR A 400 4.39 25.26 8.62
N LEU A 401 4.94 24.59 9.63
CA LEU A 401 4.24 24.28 10.88
C LEU A 401 3.86 25.52 11.68
N HIS A 402 4.72 26.55 11.67
CA HIS A 402 4.47 27.81 12.34
C HIS A 402 3.33 28.60 11.69
N ASP A 403 3.32 28.66 10.36
CA ASP A 403 2.34 29.46 9.62
C ASP A 403 0.96 28.79 9.56
N ASP A 404 0.92 27.45 9.65
CA ASP A 404 -0.32 26.68 9.73
C ASP A 404 -0.33 25.77 10.98
N ARG A 405 -0.92 26.29 12.05
CA ARG A 405 -1.02 25.63 13.36
C ARG A 405 -1.95 24.41 13.37
N ASP A 406 -2.75 24.20 12.33
CA ASP A 406 -3.63 23.03 12.21
C ASP A 406 -2.88 21.80 11.70
N LEU A 407 -1.70 21.99 11.10
CA LEU A 407 -0.81 20.88 10.75
C LEU A 407 -0.36 20.16 12.02
N LYS A 408 -0.40 18.82 11.98
CA LYS A 408 0.13 17.98 13.06
C LYS A 408 1.57 17.56 12.85
N LEU A 409 2.02 17.62 11.61
CA LEU A 409 3.27 17.03 11.17
C LEU A 409 3.70 17.64 9.84
N CYS A 410 5.01 17.83 9.68
CA CYS A 410 5.63 18.21 8.42
C CYS A 410 6.77 17.23 8.09
N VAL A 411 6.72 16.63 6.91
CA VAL A 411 7.78 15.78 6.36
C VAL A 411 8.57 16.60 5.36
N GLY A 412 9.88 16.72 5.58
CA GLY A 412 10.80 17.38 4.66
C GLY A 412 11.57 16.36 3.86
N ILE A 413 11.58 16.53 2.53
CA ILE A 413 12.39 15.76 1.60
C ILE A 413 13.24 16.75 0.82
N ALA A 414 14.56 16.71 1.02
CA ALA A 414 15.49 17.45 0.18
C ALA A 414 16.22 16.52 -0.78
N VAL A 415 16.39 16.97 -2.01
CA VAL A 415 17.18 16.29 -3.04
C VAL A 415 18.15 17.26 -3.69
N MET A 416 19.27 16.71 -4.15
CA MET A 416 20.20 17.45 -4.99
C MET A 416 19.58 17.73 -6.36
N ALA A 417 19.93 18.88 -6.96
CA ALA A 417 19.69 19.11 -8.38
C ALA A 417 20.37 18.04 -9.24
N ILE A 418 19.94 17.88 -10.50
CA ILE A 418 20.54 16.92 -11.43
C ILE A 418 22.02 17.28 -11.63
N SER A 419 22.92 16.33 -11.36
CA SER A 419 24.38 16.51 -11.43
C SER A 419 25.07 15.19 -11.81
N ASP A 420 26.26 15.29 -12.38
CA ASP A 420 27.16 14.20 -12.76
C ASP A 420 27.96 13.61 -11.57
N LYS A 421 27.98 14.29 -10.40
CA LYS A 421 28.70 13.82 -9.20
C LYS A 421 27.93 12.87 -8.29
N GLY A 422 26.73 12.45 -8.69
CA GLY A 422 25.92 11.47 -7.98
C GLY A 422 24.55 12.02 -7.58
N GLU A 423 23.92 11.39 -6.58
CA GLU A 423 22.67 11.84 -5.96
C GLU A 423 22.88 11.99 -4.45
N SER A 424 22.14 12.90 -3.82
CA SER A 424 22.05 12.94 -2.36
C SER A 424 20.71 13.48 -1.91
N GLU A 425 20.24 12.96 -0.78
CA GLU A 425 18.90 13.18 -0.26
C GLU A 425 18.91 13.29 1.26
N ASP A 426 17.98 14.08 1.81
CA ASP A 426 17.74 14.20 3.24
C ASP A 426 16.24 14.03 3.53
N LEU A 427 15.92 13.30 4.59
CA LEU A 427 14.55 13.06 5.05
C LEU A 427 14.43 13.46 6.51
N VAL A 428 13.46 14.32 6.80
CA VAL A 428 13.16 14.79 8.16
C VAL A 428 11.66 14.75 8.42
N ALA A 429 11.25 14.58 9.67
CA ALA A 429 9.86 14.65 10.08
C ALA A 429 9.73 15.40 11.41
N TYR A 430 9.05 16.54 11.37
CA TYR A 430 8.84 17.41 12.53
C TYR A 430 7.37 17.38 12.95
N PRO A 431 7.04 16.95 14.18
CA PRO A 431 5.71 17.15 14.73
C PRO A 431 5.44 18.65 14.95
N GLN A 432 4.15 19.00 15.01
CA GLN A 432 3.74 20.29 15.52
C GLN A 432 4.21 20.46 16.98
N GLN A 433 4.52 21.70 17.35
CA GLN A 433 5.10 22.02 18.65
C GLN A 433 4.47 23.29 19.26
N GLU A 434 4.79 23.51 20.53
CA GLU A 434 4.55 24.80 21.17
C GLU A 434 5.60 25.81 20.69
N TRP A 435 5.15 26.99 20.28
CA TRP A 435 6.01 28.02 19.73
C TRP A 435 6.27 29.09 20.78
N THR A 436 7.33 28.89 21.57
CA THR A 436 7.80 29.88 22.53
C THR A 436 8.43 31.07 21.82
N PRO A 437 8.54 32.24 22.48
CA PRO A 437 9.22 33.40 21.89
C PRO A 437 10.62 33.07 21.36
N GLU A 438 11.39 32.26 22.09
CA GLU A 438 12.76 31.88 21.71
C GLU A 438 12.78 31.05 20.40
N PHE A 439 11.83 30.13 20.24
CA PHE A 439 11.70 29.36 18.99
C PHE A 439 11.27 30.22 17.82
N ILE A 440 10.38 31.18 18.06
CA ILE A 440 9.93 32.12 17.03
C ILE A 440 11.10 33.02 16.60
N ASP A 441 11.89 33.55 17.54
CA ASP A 441 13.05 34.38 17.24
C ASP A 441 14.12 33.61 16.46
N ALA A 442 14.40 32.36 16.86
CA ALA A 442 15.31 31.48 16.12
C ALA A 442 14.81 31.17 14.70
N LEU A 443 13.51 30.89 14.55
CA LEU A 443 12.89 30.68 13.24
C LEU A 443 12.96 31.95 12.38
N CYS A 444 12.68 33.12 12.93
CA CYS A 444 12.78 34.41 12.22
C CYS A 444 14.22 34.67 11.75
N ALA A 445 15.22 34.46 12.61
CA ALA A 445 16.62 34.57 12.23
C ALA A 445 16.99 33.62 11.09
N ASN A 446 16.53 32.36 11.14
CA ASN A 446 16.77 31.39 10.06
C ASN A 446 16.04 31.75 8.76
N ARG A 447 14.80 32.26 8.84
CA ARG A 447 14.04 32.76 7.69
C ARG A 447 14.77 33.93 7.01
N GLU A 448 15.36 34.83 7.79
CA GLU A 448 16.16 35.94 7.27
C GLU A 448 17.47 35.45 6.65
N ASN A 449 18.25 34.65 7.38
CA ASN A 449 19.55 34.14 6.95
C ASN A 449 19.47 33.34 5.64
N PHE A 450 18.41 32.56 5.47
CA PHE A 450 18.20 31.77 4.27
C PHE A 450 17.26 32.43 3.28
N GLU A 451 16.67 33.59 3.55
CA GLU A 451 15.62 34.21 2.71
C GLU A 451 14.43 33.26 2.43
N ILE A 452 14.00 32.51 3.44
CA ILE A 452 12.92 31.51 3.36
C ILE A 452 11.67 32.08 4.01
N LEU A 453 10.56 32.13 3.27
CA LEU A 453 9.21 32.43 3.81
C LEU A 453 9.21 33.60 4.80
N GLN A 454 9.86 34.71 4.41
CA GLN A 454 10.10 35.86 5.29
C GLN A 454 8.82 36.49 5.85
N ARG A 455 7.68 36.24 5.22
CA ARG A 455 6.36 36.59 5.74
C ARG A 455 5.51 35.32 5.83
N PRO A 456 4.71 35.17 6.91
CA PRO A 456 3.70 34.13 6.95
C PRO A 456 2.84 34.17 5.70
N PHE A 457 2.66 33.02 5.10
CA PHE A 457 1.87 32.86 3.89
C PHE A 457 0.64 32.04 4.23
N ASP A 458 -0.48 32.38 3.61
CA ASP A 458 -1.67 31.57 3.71
C ASP A 458 -1.44 30.32 2.85
N LEU A 459 -1.25 29.17 3.51
CA LEU A 459 -1.18 27.86 2.87
C LEU A 459 -2.54 27.56 2.24
N LYS A 460 -2.79 28.15 1.07
CA LYS A 460 -3.92 27.76 0.25
C LYS A 460 -3.65 26.32 -0.16
N PRO A 461 -4.43 25.34 0.32
CA PRO A 461 -4.22 23.97 -0.10
C PRO A 461 -4.40 23.97 -1.62
N LEU A 462 -3.32 23.64 -2.33
CA LEU A 462 -3.45 23.18 -3.71
C LEU A 462 -4.27 21.90 -3.60
N ASN A 463 -5.59 22.02 -3.75
CA ASN A 463 -6.49 20.90 -3.84
C ASN A 463 -6.19 20.21 -5.18
N ILE A 464 -5.11 19.45 -5.22
CA ILE A 464 -4.77 18.59 -6.35
C ILE A 464 -5.74 17.42 -6.24
N HIS A 465 -6.91 17.57 -6.87
CA HIS A 465 -7.88 16.49 -7.03
C HIS A 465 -7.34 15.50 -8.03
N ALA A 466 -6.56 14.54 -7.54
CA ALA A 466 -6.14 13.39 -8.31
C ALA A 466 -7.24 12.32 -8.28
N SER A 467 -7.70 11.91 -9.46
CA SER A 467 -8.63 10.79 -9.62
C SER A 467 -7.87 9.48 -9.80
N SER A 468 -8.36 8.38 -9.21
CA SER A 468 -7.82 7.04 -9.48
C SER A 468 -7.90 6.68 -10.96
N PHE A 469 -8.97 7.11 -11.64
CA PHE A 469 -9.12 7.04 -13.09
C PHE A 469 -9.13 8.45 -13.68
N PRO A 470 -8.00 8.92 -14.25
CA PRO A 470 -7.96 10.21 -14.91
C PRO A 470 -9.01 10.31 -16.02
N PRO A 471 -9.72 11.46 -16.13
CA PRO A 471 -10.65 11.67 -17.23
C PRO A 471 -9.92 11.56 -18.57
N ASP A 472 -10.62 11.18 -19.64
CA ASP A 472 -10.03 11.27 -20.98
C ASP A 472 -9.73 12.75 -21.29
N PRO A 473 -8.46 13.11 -21.65
CA PRO A 473 -8.07 14.48 -21.96
C PRO A 473 -8.95 15.14 -23.02
N ALA A 474 -9.53 14.35 -23.92
CA ALA A 474 -10.49 14.84 -24.91
C ALA A 474 -11.77 15.42 -24.28
N PHE A 475 -12.03 15.18 -22.99
CA PHE A 475 -13.14 15.72 -22.21
C PHE A 475 -12.72 16.73 -21.14
N GLU A 476 -11.45 17.11 -21.11
CA GLU A 476 -10.92 18.12 -20.20
C GLU A 476 -11.54 19.49 -20.53
N GLY A 477 -11.95 20.24 -19.50
CA GLY A 477 -12.70 21.49 -19.66
C GLY A 477 -14.14 21.36 -20.19
N MET A 478 -14.61 20.15 -20.55
CA MET A 478 -15.98 19.95 -21.05
C MET A 478 -17.01 19.76 -19.93
N THR A 479 -18.17 20.40 -20.08
CA THR A 479 -19.34 20.16 -19.22
C THR A 479 -19.90 18.75 -19.39
N ARG A 480 -20.63 18.24 -18.39
CA ARG A 480 -21.25 16.90 -18.42
C ARG A 480 -22.16 16.67 -19.64
N GLN A 481 -22.82 17.72 -20.15
CA GLN A 481 -23.63 17.65 -21.37
C GLN A 481 -22.76 17.52 -22.63
N GLN A 482 -21.67 18.27 -22.72
CA GLN A 482 -20.72 18.19 -23.85
C GLN A 482 -20.04 16.82 -23.92
N ARG A 483 -19.66 16.25 -22.76
CA ARG A 483 -19.11 14.88 -22.68
C ARG A 483 -20.07 13.84 -23.24
N ARG A 484 -21.31 13.83 -22.76
CA ARG A 484 -22.36 12.91 -23.24
C ARG A 484 -22.70 13.10 -24.72
N ALA A 485 -22.62 14.32 -25.24
CA ALA A 485 -22.84 14.60 -26.66
C ALA A 485 -21.72 14.01 -27.53
N LEU A 486 -20.46 14.20 -27.12
CA LEU A 486 -19.30 13.67 -27.83
C LEU A 486 -19.22 12.13 -27.75
N GLU A 487 -19.53 11.53 -26.60
CA GLU A 487 -19.65 10.08 -26.44
C GLU A 487 -20.71 9.49 -27.38
N ARG A 488 -21.90 10.10 -27.45
CA ARG A 488 -22.96 9.69 -28.39
C ARG A 488 -22.53 9.83 -29.85
N GLN A 489 -21.75 10.86 -30.17
CA GLN A 489 -21.26 11.09 -31.52
C GLN A 489 -20.21 10.04 -31.92
N ARG A 490 -19.27 9.71 -31.02
CA ARG A 490 -18.27 8.64 -31.20
C ARG A 490 -18.95 7.27 -31.32
N ALA A 491 -19.93 6.97 -30.46
CA ALA A 491 -20.69 5.71 -30.53
C ALA A 491 -21.51 5.58 -31.82
N LYS A 492 -22.05 6.69 -32.35
CA LYS A 492 -22.68 6.71 -33.68
C LYS A 492 -21.66 6.45 -34.79
N GLN A 493 -20.50 7.10 -34.77
CA GLN A 493 -19.46 6.91 -35.78
C GLN A 493 -18.93 5.46 -35.81
N GLN A 494 -18.71 4.85 -34.65
CA GLN A 494 -18.28 3.44 -34.55
C GLN A 494 -19.33 2.45 -35.06
N ARG A 495 -20.62 2.80 -35.01
CA ARG A 495 -21.70 1.99 -35.60
C ARG A 495 -21.79 2.09 -37.13
N PHE A 496 -21.17 3.09 -37.75
CA PHE A 496 -21.12 3.25 -39.21
C PHE A 496 -19.84 2.67 -39.84
N THR A 497 -18.94 2.10 -39.04
CA THR A 497 -17.69 1.45 -39.48
C THR A 497 -17.72 -0.08 -39.41
N TRP A 498 -18.90 -0.68 -39.27
CA TRP A 498 -19.13 -2.13 -39.37
C TRP A 498 -20.04 -2.44 -40.55
#